data_AF-A0A9D7B9N8-F1
#
_entry.id   AF-A0A9D7B9N8-F1
#
_cell.length_a   1.000
_cell.length_b   1.000
_cell.length_c   1.000
_cell.angle_alpha   90.00
_cell.angle_beta   90.00
_cell.angle_gamma   90.00
#
_symmetry.space_group_name_H-M   'P 1'
#
loop_
_entity.id
_entity.type
_entity.pdbx_description
1 polymer ?
#
loop_
_entity_poly.entity_id
_entity_poly.type
_entity_poly.pdbx_seq_one_letter_code
_entity_poly.pdbx_strand_id
1 'polypeptide(L)'
;MTPESGRIPGSNNDFFCAQRWIDVSNDSMGVTIVCPQGALWEVGDMVDERKVNPGRGTNPEKYKAWKTEAKSSSTIYLYALNNYWHTNFKADQEGPITFDLYLKMHGPFKLEEARRFGLEMTRPLITWWK
;
A
#
# COMPACT_ATOMS: atom_id res chain seq x y z
N MET A 1 4.36 -12.54 -1.31
CA MET A 1 4.20 -12.01 0.06
C MET A 1 2.72 -11.86 0.30
N THR A 2 2.23 -12.28 1.46
CA THR A 2 0.88 -11.99 1.97
C THR A 2 1.02 -11.27 3.31
N PRO A 3 -0.05 -10.71 3.89
CA PRO A 3 -0.01 -10.16 5.24
C PRO A 3 0.58 -11.13 6.27
N GLU A 4 0.25 -12.42 6.18
CA GLU A 4 0.68 -13.45 7.11
C GLU A 4 2.10 -13.99 6.83
N SER A 5 2.60 -13.88 5.59
CA SER A 5 3.78 -14.65 5.17
C SER A 5 4.67 -13.98 4.10
N GLY A 6 5.94 -14.39 4.05
CA GLY A 6 6.91 -13.95 3.05
C GLY A 6 7.50 -12.56 3.31
N ARG A 7 7.40 -12.07 4.55
CA ARG A 7 8.01 -10.83 5.04
C ARG A 7 9.32 -11.12 5.77
N ILE A 8 10.21 -10.12 5.82
CA ILE A 8 11.46 -10.20 6.59
C ILE A 8 11.11 -10.14 8.09
N PRO A 9 11.70 -11.00 8.95
CA PRO A 9 11.49 -10.92 10.40
C PRO A 9 11.79 -9.51 10.95
N GLY A 10 10.91 -9.01 11.82
CA GLY A 10 11.01 -7.66 12.40
C GLY A 10 10.49 -6.52 11.52
N SER A 11 9.99 -6.83 10.30
CA SER A 11 9.27 -5.84 9.50
C SER A 11 7.95 -5.41 10.14
N ASN A 12 7.52 -4.19 9.80
CA ASN A 12 6.24 -3.65 10.27
C ASN A 12 5.04 -4.46 9.73
N ASN A 13 3.96 -4.52 10.52
CA ASN A 13 2.72 -5.25 10.19
C ASN A 13 1.60 -4.34 9.68
N ASP A 14 1.80 -3.03 9.70
CA ASP A 14 0.77 -2.04 9.39
C ASP A 14 0.85 -1.58 7.93
N PHE A 15 2.07 -1.41 7.43
CA PHE A 15 2.36 -0.89 6.10
C PHE A 15 2.97 -1.93 5.18
N PHE A 16 2.41 -2.03 3.99
CA PHE A 16 2.84 -2.95 2.95
C PHE A 16 3.29 -2.17 1.72
N CYS A 17 4.52 -2.42 1.29
CA CYS A 17 5.04 -1.84 0.07
C CYS A 17 4.69 -2.73 -1.13
N ALA A 18 4.04 -2.15 -2.13
CA ALA A 18 3.78 -2.80 -3.41
C ALA A 18 4.63 -2.16 -4.50
N GLN A 19 5.31 -2.96 -5.31
CA GLN A 19 6.11 -2.43 -6.42
C GLN A 19 5.26 -2.08 -7.64
N ARG A 20 4.25 -2.90 -7.96
CA ARG A 20 3.47 -2.76 -9.20
C ARG A 20 2.00 -3.03 -8.99
N TRP A 21 1.66 -4.00 -8.15
CA TRP A 21 0.29 -4.39 -7.92
C TRP A 21 0.13 -4.96 -6.52
N ILE A 22 -1.11 -4.90 -6.03
CA ILE A 22 -1.62 -5.71 -4.94
C ILE A 22 -2.78 -6.55 -5.47
N ASP A 23 -3.09 -7.65 -4.78
CA ASP A 23 -4.20 -8.52 -5.14
C ASP A 23 -5.03 -8.83 -3.91
N VAL A 24 -6.35 -8.72 -4.06
CA VAL A 24 -7.33 -9.12 -3.05
C VAL A 24 -8.22 -10.15 -3.70
N SER A 25 -8.13 -11.40 -3.22
CA SER A 25 -8.82 -12.51 -3.86
C SER A 25 -9.17 -13.63 -2.88
N ASN A 26 -10.04 -14.52 -3.34
CA ASN A 26 -10.36 -15.79 -2.74
C ASN A 26 -10.34 -16.89 -3.81
N ASP A 27 -10.81 -18.09 -3.47
CA ASP A 27 -10.80 -19.27 -4.36
C ASP A 27 -11.68 -19.14 -5.61
N SER A 28 -12.49 -18.08 -5.74
CA SER A 28 -13.48 -17.91 -6.82
C SER A 28 -13.36 -16.58 -7.56
N MET A 29 -12.93 -15.51 -6.89
CA MET A 29 -12.90 -14.16 -7.44
C MET A 29 -11.83 -13.30 -6.80
N GLY A 30 -11.42 -12.25 -7.50
CA GLY A 30 -10.52 -11.24 -6.96
C GLY A 30 -10.40 -10.00 -7.81
N VAL A 31 -9.62 -9.07 -7.30
CA VAL A 31 -9.22 -7.84 -7.98
C VAL A 31 -7.72 -7.63 -7.81
N THR A 32 -7.04 -7.49 -8.94
CA THR A 32 -5.68 -6.97 -8.99
C THR A 32 -5.76 -5.45 -9.13
N ILE A 33 -5.06 -4.73 -8.25
CA ILE A 33 -5.05 -3.26 -8.19
C ILE A 33 -3.64 -2.79 -8.53
N VAL A 34 -3.52 -1.81 -9.44
CA VAL A 34 -2.26 -1.16 -9.79
C VAL A 34 -2.40 0.34 -9.53
N CYS A 35 -1.43 0.91 -8.81
CA CYS A 35 -1.29 2.35 -8.64
C CYS A 35 0.17 2.75 -8.92
N PRO A 36 0.50 3.28 -10.10
CA PRO A 36 1.88 3.64 -10.44
C PRO A 36 2.50 4.68 -9.49
N GLN A 37 1.68 5.59 -8.95
CA GLN A 37 2.08 6.66 -8.03
C GLN A 37 2.11 6.21 -6.57
N GLY A 38 1.41 5.13 -6.23
CA GLY A 38 1.16 4.67 -4.87
C GLY A 38 1.91 3.39 -4.52
N ALA A 39 2.89 3.49 -3.62
CA ALA A 39 3.71 2.35 -3.22
C ALA A 39 3.34 1.76 -1.85
N LEU A 40 2.63 2.49 -1.00
CA LEU A 40 2.39 2.13 0.40
C LEU A 40 0.90 1.90 0.67
N TRP A 41 0.61 0.76 1.30
CA TRP A 41 -0.75 0.29 1.51
C TRP A 41 -0.95 -0.21 2.94
N GLU A 42 -2.17 -0.08 3.44
CA GLU A 42 -2.58 -0.60 4.75
C GLU A 42 -3.68 -1.64 4.57
N VAL A 43 -3.63 -2.70 5.38
CA VAL A 43 -4.56 -3.83 5.27
C VAL A 43 -5.43 -3.91 6.53
N GLY A 44 -6.74 -3.98 6.32
CA GLY A 44 -7.76 -4.07 7.36
C GLY A 44 -8.16 -2.72 7.92
N ASP A 45 -7.23 -2.06 8.60
CA ASP A 45 -7.45 -0.82 9.33
C ASP A 45 -6.33 0.18 9.05
N MET A 46 -6.70 1.45 8.88
CA MET A 46 -5.76 2.56 8.85
C MET A 46 -5.09 2.73 10.21
N VAL A 47 -3.83 3.08 10.18
CA VAL A 47 -3.03 3.43 11.33
C VAL A 47 -3.45 4.79 11.85
N ASP A 48 -3.68 4.87 13.17
CA ASP A 48 -3.88 6.15 13.85
C ASP A 48 -2.55 6.88 13.98
N GLU A 49 -2.23 7.67 12.96
CA GLU A 49 -0.98 8.40 12.92
C GLU A 49 -0.90 9.56 13.93
N ARG A 50 -1.99 9.95 14.60
CA ARG A 50 -1.92 10.92 15.72
C ARG A 50 -1.07 10.41 16.89
N LYS A 51 -0.82 9.10 16.92
CA LYS A 51 0.00 8.41 17.91
C LYS A 51 1.47 8.40 17.49
N VAL A 52 2.35 8.59 18.46
CA VAL A 52 3.81 8.71 18.29
C VAL A 52 4.53 7.49 18.85
N ASN A 53 5.73 7.22 18.34
CA ASN A 53 6.62 6.25 18.98
C ASN A 53 7.03 6.73 20.38
N PRO A 54 7.23 5.82 21.35
CA PRO A 54 7.75 6.17 22.66
C PRO A 54 9.09 6.90 22.55
N GLY A 55 9.22 8.04 23.23
CA GLY A 55 10.43 8.86 23.20
C GLY A 55 10.49 9.89 24.33
N ARG A 56 11.61 10.61 24.42
CA ARG A 56 11.77 11.68 25.41
C ARG A 56 10.78 12.81 25.09
N GLY A 57 9.89 13.13 26.04
CA GLY A 57 8.93 14.23 25.89
C GLY A 57 7.60 13.86 25.20
N THR A 58 7.38 12.58 24.87
CA THR A 58 6.10 12.11 24.32
C THR A 58 5.15 11.66 25.44
N ASN A 59 3.86 11.98 25.33
CA ASN A 59 2.83 11.52 26.28
C ASN A 59 2.57 10.00 26.08
N PRO A 60 2.68 9.15 27.13
CA PRO A 60 2.33 7.73 27.07
C PRO A 60 0.96 7.41 26.48
N GLU A 61 -0.04 8.26 26.69
CA GLU A 61 -1.39 8.08 26.12
C GLU A 61 -1.41 8.20 24.59
N LYS A 62 -0.38 8.85 24.01
CA LYS A 62 -0.19 8.98 22.57
C LYS A 62 0.71 7.90 22.00
N TYR A 63 1.12 6.89 22.76
CA TYR A 63 2.02 5.87 22.23
C TYR A 63 1.33 5.01 21.18
N LYS A 64 2.04 4.84 20.06
CA LYS A 64 1.62 3.99 18.96
C LYS A 64 1.86 2.53 19.32
N ALA A 65 0.78 1.76 19.37
CA ALA A 65 0.85 0.31 19.48
C ALA A 65 0.89 -0.27 18.07
N TRP A 66 2.07 -0.70 17.64
CA TRP A 66 2.26 -1.35 16.34
C TRP A 66 1.59 -2.72 16.31
N LYS A 67 1.00 -3.10 15.17
CA LYS A 67 0.42 -4.44 15.00
C LYS A 67 1.51 -5.51 15.24
N THR A 68 1.19 -6.55 16.01
CA THR A 68 2.07 -7.71 16.22
C THR A 68 1.85 -8.81 15.17
N GLU A 69 0.67 -8.81 14.56
CA GLU A 69 0.28 -9.70 13.48
C GLU A 69 -0.43 -8.91 12.36
N ALA A 70 -0.41 -9.44 11.13
CA ALA A 70 -1.16 -8.90 10.02
C ALA A 70 -1.97 -10.01 9.36
N LYS A 71 -3.21 -9.70 8.99
CA LYS A 71 -4.16 -10.64 8.37
C LYS A 71 -4.67 -10.06 7.06
N SER A 72 -4.94 -10.94 6.12
CA SER A 72 -5.59 -10.61 4.86
C SER A 72 -6.96 -10.01 5.12
N SER A 73 -7.28 -8.98 4.34
CA SER A 73 -8.55 -8.27 4.40
C SER A 73 -8.93 -7.80 3.01
N SER A 74 -10.23 -7.70 2.75
CA SER A 74 -10.75 -7.03 1.56
C SER A 74 -10.79 -5.50 1.71
N THR A 75 -10.57 -4.99 2.92
CA THR A 75 -10.44 -3.56 3.20
C THR A 75 -8.98 -3.16 3.07
N ILE A 76 -8.69 -2.34 2.07
CA ILE A 76 -7.34 -1.86 1.76
C ILE A 76 -7.36 -0.34 1.64
N TYR A 77 -6.35 0.31 2.20
CA TYR A 77 -6.15 1.75 2.09
C TYR A 77 -4.86 2.04 1.32
N LEU A 78 -4.95 2.94 0.33
CA LEU A 78 -3.77 3.52 -0.29
C LEU A 78 -3.29 4.66 0.61
N TYR A 79 -2.06 4.54 1.13
CA TYR A 79 -1.40 5.62 1.84
C TYR A 79 -0.84 6.62 0.82
N ALA A 80 -1.74 7.41 0.24
CA ALA A 80 -1.47 8.21 -0.96
C ALA A 80 -0.41 9.29 -0.72
N LEU A 81 -0.45 9.96 0.43
CA LEU A 81 0.50 11.01 0.78
C LEU A 81 1.27 10.62 2.04
N ASN A 82 2.60 10.63 1.94
CA ASN A 82 3.49 10.23 3.03
C ASN A 82 3.87 11.37 3.99
N ASN A 83 2.99 12.37 4.12
CA ASN A 83 3.27 13.60 4.85
C ASN A 83 2.80 13.56 6.30
N TYR A 84 2.24 12.45 6.78
CA TYR A 84 1.87 12.35 8.20
C TYR A 84 3.07 12.07 9.11
N TRP A 85 4.23 11.67 8.59
CA TRP A 85 5.38 11.43 9.48
C TRP A 85 5.75 12.70 10.24
N HIS A 86 5.95 12.58 11.56
CA HIS A 86 6.51 13.59 12.46
C HIS A 86 7.99 13.90 12.13
N THR A 87 8.26 14.10 10.86
CA THR A 87 9.55 14.45 10.29
C THR A 87 9.66 15.96 10.22
N ASN A 88 10.88 16.43 10.10
CA ASN A 88 11.23 17.83 9.93
C ASN A 88 10.99 18.36 8.49
N PHE A 89 10.20 17.66 7.67
CA PHE A 89 9.84 18.09 6.32
C PHE A 89 8.49 18.82 6.31
N LYS A 90 8.26 19.61 5.26
CA LYS A 90 7.02 20.36 5.06
C LYS A 90 5.84 19.38 5.08
N ALA A 91 4.88 19.62 5.97
CA ALA A 91 3.75 18.72 6.23
C ALA A 91 2.67 18.78 5.12
N ASP A 92 2.82 19.67 4.16
CA ASP A 92 1.90 19.88 3.06
C ASP A 92 2.63 19.86 1.70
N GLN A 93 1.94 19.30 0.72
CA GLN A 93 2.32 19.37 -0.69
C GLN A 93 1.22 20.18 -1.39
N GLU A 94 1.63 21.25 -2.09
CA GLU A 94 0.70 22.13 -2.80
C GLU A 94 0.52 21.71 -4.26
N GLY A 95 -0.61 22.11 -4.85
CA GLY A 95 -0.94 21.83 -6.24
C GLY A 95 -1.70 20.52 -6.45
N PRO A 96 -2.22 20.28 -7.67
CA PRO A 96 -2.95 19.07 -7.99
C PRO A 96 -2.02 17.85 -8.02
N ILE A 97 -2.41 16.78 -7.33
CA ILE A 97 -1.72 15.48 -7.36
C ILE A 97 -2.70 14.44 -7.89
N THR A 98 -2.27 13.68 -8.91
CA THR A 98 -3.09 12.64 -9.54
C THR A 98 -2.57 11.27 -9.19
N PHE A 99 -3.47 10.40 -8.71
CA PHE A 99 -3.23 8.98 -8.52
C PHE A 99 -4.11 8.19 -9.48
N ASP A 100 -3.48 7.40 -10.34
CA ASP A 100 -4.21 6.49 -11.21
C ASP A 100 -4.40 5.15 -10.50
N LEU A 101 -5.62 4.62 -10.55
CA LEU A 101 -6.00 3.34 -9.99
C LEU A 101 -6.57 2.46 -11.09
N TYR A 102 -5.82 1.44 -11.48
CA TYR A 102 -6.25 0.45 -12.46
C TYR A 102 -6.71 -0.81 -11.74
N LEU A 103 -7.94 -1.25 -12.03
CA LEU A 103 -8.55 -2.42 -11.43
C LEU A 103 -8.77 -3.48 -12.50
N LYS A 104 -8.34 -4.71 -12.22
CA LYS A 104 -8.65 -5.88 -13.05
C LYS A 104 -9.36 -6.92 -12.20
N MET A 105 -10.65 -7.11 -12.47
CA MET A 105 -11.43 -8.19 -11.90
C MET A 105 -11.01 -9.53 -12.53
N HIS A 106 -10.97 -10.60 -11.74
CA HIS A 106 -10.66 -11.94 -12.21
C HIS A 106 -11.34 -13.02 -11.35
N GLY A 107 -11.24 -14.27 -11.79
CA GLY A 107 -11.61 -15.46 -11.02
C GLY A 107 -10.55 -15.78 -9.95
N PRO A 108 -10.18 -17.06 -9.74
CA PRO A 108 -9.08 -17.41 -8.85
C PRO A 108 -7.77 -16.70 -9.24
N PHE A 109 -6.98 -16.30 -8.25
CA PHE A 109 -5.73 -15.57 -8.47
C PHE A 109 -4.74 -16.36 -9.33
N LYS A 110 -4.14 -15.67 -10.30
CA LYS A 110 -3.07 -16.18 -11.16
C LYS A 110 -1.94 -15.17 -11.21
N LEU A 111 -0.80 -15.54 -10.65
CA LEU A 111 0.38 -14.67 -10.55
C LEU A 111 0.81 -14.07 -11.89
N GLU A 112 0.83 -14.87 -12.95
CA GLU A 112 1.26 -14.41 -14.28
C GLU A 112 0.33 -13.36 -14.87
N GLU A 113 -0.97 -13.45 -14.58
CA GLU A 113 -1.94 -12.47 -15.05
C GLU A 113 -1.81 -11.14 -14.32
N ALA A 114 -1.62 -11.17 -12.99
CA ALA A 114 -1.38 -9.98 -12.19
C ALA A 114 -0.06 -9.31 -12.55
N ARG A 115 1.01 -10.11 -12.76
CA ARG A 115 2.31 -9.62 -13.21
C ARG A 115 2.23 -8.94 -14.57
N ARG A 116 1.55 -9.55 -15.55
CA ARG A 116 1.37 -8.96 -16.88
C ARG A 116 0.61 -7.64 -16.79
N PHE A 117 -0.53 -7.63 -16.10
CA PHE A 117 -1.35 -6.43 -15.92
C PHE A 117 -0.58 -5.30 -15.22
N GLY A 118 0.13 -5.60 -14.13
CA GLY A 118 0.96 -4.62 -13.43
C GLY A 118 2.10 -4.06 -14.28
N LEU A 119 2.66 -4.84 -15.21
CA LEU A 119 3.66 -4.34 -16.17
C LEU A 119 3.03 -3.44 -17.23
N GLU A 120 1.90 -3.83 -17.81
CA GLU A 120 1.21 -3.06 -18.85
C GLU A 120 0.76 -1.68 -18.33
N MET A 121 0.26 -1.61 -17.09
CA MET A 121 -0.21 -0.35 -16.49
C MET A 121 0.92 0.56 -16.01
N THR A 122 2.12 0.02 -15.73
CA THR A 122 3.28 0.82 -15.28
C THR A 122 4.29 1.12 -16.40
N ARG A 123 4.12 0.51 -17.58
CA ARG A 123 5.03 0.65 -18.72
C ARG A 123 4.21 0.93 -19.99
N PRO A 124 3.78 2.18 -20.20
CA PRO A 124 2.97 2.52 -21.36
C PRO A 124 3.73 2.25 -22.66
N LEU A 125 2.98 1.95 -23.72
CA LEU A 125 3.53 1.86 -25.06
C LEU A 125 4.08 3.22 -25.48
N ILE A 126 5.36 3.26 -25.84
CA ILE A 126 5.98 4.46 -26.42
C ILE A 126 5.94 4.28 -27.93
N THR A 127 5.09 5.06 -28.60
CA THR A 127 5.04 5.12 -30.06
C THR A 127 5.69 6.39 -30.57
N TRP A 128 6.30 6.33 -31.74
CA TRP A 128 6.78 7.50 -32.44
C TRP A 128 6.37 7.44 -33.90
N TRP A 129 5.82 8.53 -34.41
CA TRP A 129 5.50 8.72 -35.83
C TRP A 129 6.26 9.95 -36.34
N LYS A 130 6.80 9.86 -37.57
CA LYS A 130 7.44 10.98 -38.28
C LYS A 130 6.41 11.78 -39.05
#